data_AF-A0A6I7QG20-F1
#
_entry.id   AF-A0A6I7QG20-F1
#
_cell.length_a   1.000
_cell.length_b   1.000
_cell.length_c   1.000
_cell.angle_alpha   90.00
_cell.angle_beta   90.00
_cell.angle_gamma   90.00
#
_symmetry.space_group_name_H-M   'P 1'
#
loop_
_entity.id
_entity.type
_entity.pdbx_description
1 polymer ?
#
loop_
_entity_poly.entity_id
_entity_poly.type
_entity_poly.pdbx_seq_one_letter_code
_entity_poly.pdbx_strand_id
1 'polypeptide(L)' 'PEEMVNVLKKLSKDNLSNLTPHPFYVFLNYSHPPALKRIEAIRE' A
#
# COMPACT_ATOMS: atom_id res chain seq x y z
N PRO A 1 10.69 2.49 11.99
CA PRO A 1 9.37 2.27 11.35
C PRO A 1 8.98 3.38 10.36
N GLU A 2 9.10 4.66 10.75
CA GLU A 2 8.68 5.79 9.90
C GLU A 2 9.47 5.94 8.59
N GLU A 3 10.77 5.61 8.56
CA GLU A 3 11.53 5.60 7.30
C GLU A 3 10.93 4.63 6.27
N MET A 4 10.53 3.43 6.68
CA MET A 4 9.86 2.46 5.81
C MET A 4 8.51 2.99 5.32
N VAL A 5 7.73 3.63 6.21
CA VAL A 5 6.45 4.26 5.84
C VAL A 5 6.66 5.37 4.80
N ASN A 6 7.70 6.19 4.96
CA ASN A 6 8.02 7.25 4.01
C ASN A 6 8.44 6.69 2.65
N VAL A 7 9.24 5.62 2.62
CA VAL A 7 9.60 4.93 1.39
C VAL A 7 8.36 4.36 0.69
N LEU A 8 7.44 3.72 1.42
CA LEU A 8 6.20 3.18 0.85
C LEU A 8 5.30 4.28 0.27
N LYS A 9 5.19 5.43 0.94
CA LYS A 9 4.45 6.59 0.43
C LYS A 9 5.10 7.15 -0.84
N LYS A 10 6.42 7.30 -0.84
CA LYS A 10 7.18 7.79 -2.01
C LYS A 10 7.00 6.85 -3.20
N LEU A 11 7.19 5.55 -3.03
CA LEU A 11 6.99 4.56 -4.08
C LEU A 11 5.55 4.54 -4.61
N SER A 12 4.56 4.73 -3.73
CA SER A 12 3.15 4.79 -4.14
C SER A 12 2.87 6.03 -4.99
N LYS A 13 3.48 7.18 -4.65
CA LYS A 13 3.40 8.43 -5.42
C LYS A 13 4.10 8.29 -6.77
N ASP A 14 5.34 7.81 -6.77
CA ASP A 14 6.18 7.71 -7.97
C ASP A 14 5.57 6.74 -9.00
N ASN A 15 4.88 5.69 -8.54
CA ASN A 15 4.21 4.72 -9.41
C ASN A 15 2.72 5.03 -9.66
N LEU A 16 2.20 6.17 -9.20
CA LEU A 16 0.77 6.53 -9.30
C LEU A 16 -0.17 5.38 -8.87
N SER A 17 0.20 4.71 -7.79
CA SER A 17 -0.50 3.51 -7.31
C SER A 17 -1.94 3.85 -6.91
N ASN A 18 -2.88 2.97 -7.24
CA ASN A 18 -4.27 3.12 -6.83
C ASN A 18 -4.38 2.99 -5.30
N LEU A 19 -4.79 4.07 -4.62
CA LEU A 19 -4.89 4.13 -3.17
C LEU A 19 -6.18 3.49 -2.62
N THR A 20 -7.21 3.35 -3.46
CA THR A 20 -8.52 2.83 -3.07
C THR A 20 -8.99 1.73 -4.03
N PRO A 21 -8.20 0.64 -4.21
CA PRO A 21 -8.61 -0.46 -5.06
C PRO A 21 -9.81 -1.19 -4.46
N HIS A 22 -10.73 -1.61 -5.32
CA HIS A 22 -11.91 -2.35 -4.88
C HIS A 22 -11.51 -3.67 -4.20
N PRO A 23 -12.08 -4.04 -3.03
CA PRO A 23 -11.62 -5.19 -2.24
C PRO A 23 -11.59 -6.52 -3.02
N PHE A 24 -12.61 -6.77 -3.83
CA PHE A 24 -12.70 -7.98 -4.66
C PHE A 24 -11.59 -8.05 -5.72
N TYR A 25 -11.20 -6.90 -6.29
CA TYR A 25 -10.15 -6.84 -7.29
C TYR A 25 -8.78 -7.13 -6.67
N VAL A 26 -8.51 -6.57 -5.48
CA VAL A 26 -7.29 -6.86 -4.70
C VAL A 26 -7.20 -8.34 -4.39
N PHE A 27 -8.28 -8.95 -3.89
CA PHE A 27 -8.29 -10.35 -3.51
C PHE A 27 -7.93 -11.29 -4.67
N LEU A 28 -8.41 -11.00 -5.89
CA LEU A 28 -8.15 -11.84 -7.05
C LEU A 28 -6.83 -11.53 -7.76
N ASN A 29 -6.41 -10.26 -7.81
CA ASN A 29 -5.36 -9.82 -8.72
C ASN A 29 -4.07 -9.37 -8.02
N TYR A 30 -4.12 -9.00 -6.74
CA TYR A 30 -2.96 -8.43 -6.07
C TYR A 30 -2.27 -9.51 -5.23
N SER A 31 -0.98 -9.73 -5.49
CA SER A 31 -0.15 -10.63 -4.68
C SER A 31 0.09 -10.10 -3.27
N HIS A 32 -0.13 -8.80 -3.04
CA HIS A 32 0.16 -8.11 -1.78
C HIS A 32 -0.96 -7.16 -1.39
N PRO A 33 -1.14 -6.89 -0.08
CA PRO A 33 -2.11 -5.92 0.39
C PRO A 33 -1.79 -4.50 -0.12
N PRO A 34 -2.80 -3.62 -0.26
CA PRO A 34 -2.61 -2.24 -0.66
C PRO A 34 -1.65 -1.47 0.26
N ALA A 35 -0.99 -0.45 -0.27
CA ALA A 35 0.02 0.33 0.44
C ALA A 35 -0.49 0.90 1.78
N LEU A 36 -1.77 1.32 1.84
CA LEU A 36 -2.40 1.80 3.08
C LEU A 36 -2.37 0.74 4.19
N LYS A 37 -2.85 -0.48 3.91
CA LYS A 37 -2.86 -1.58 4.88
C LYS A 37 -1.46 -1.96 5.35
N ARG A 38 -0.47 -1.86 4.45
CA ARG A 38 0.94 -2.11 4.80
C ARG A 38 1.48 -1.06 5.76
N ILE A 39 1.12 0.20 5.57
CA ILE A 39 1.52 1.31 6.44
C ILE A 39 0.85 1.16 7.82
N GLU A 40 -0.43 0.81 7.87
CA GLU A 40 -1.16 0.54 9.11
C GLU A 40 -0.48 -0.57 9.92
N ALA A 41 -0.21 -1.72 9.30
CA ALA A 41 0.45 -2.86 9.97
C ALA A 41 1.90 -2.58 10.42
N ILE A 42 2.58 -1.58 9.87
CA ILE A 42 3.94 -1.17 10.29
C ILE A 42 3.90 -0.21 11.49
N ARG A 43 2.76 0.47 11.69
CA ARG A 43 2.56 1.46 12.74
C ARG A 43 1.87 0.90 13.99
N GLU A 44 1.25 -0.26 13.86
CA GLU A 44 0.88 -1.14 14.99
C GLU A 44 2.14 -1.64 15.72
#